data_AF-A0A2Z3YPN3-F1
#
_entry.id   AF-A0A2Z3YPN3-F1
#
_cell.length_a   1.000
_cell.length_b   1.000
_cell.length_c   1.000
_cell.angle_alpha   90.00
_cell.angle_beta   90.00
_cell.angle_gamma   90.00
#
_symmetry.space_group_name_H-M   'P 1'
#
loop_
_entity.id
_entity.type
_entity.pdbx_description
1 polymer ?
#
loop_
_entity_poly.entity_id
_entity_poly.type
_entity_poly.pdbx_seq_one_letter_code
_entity_poly.pdbx_strand_id
1 'polypeptide(L)'
;MSNLVPRLGNRVPVPAPPIVREIQQAKTERRAAEIESVAKLTSLEDQAKAFLTHQALSNTAALVNQAEAHMQTAPAGARYYEQIIGAYAQGAARRIGNW
;
A
#
# COMPACT_ATOMS: atom_id res chain seq x y z
N MET A 1 47.23 -14.91 50.27
CA MET A 1 45.84 -15.19 50.66
C MET A 1 44.93 -14.57 49.61
N SER A 2 44.37 -15.40 48.71
CA SER A 2 43.61 -14.95 47.54
C SER A 2 42.19 -14.53 47.91
N ASN A 3 41.82 -13.31 47.54
CA ASN A 3 40.44 -12.83 47.58
C ASN A 3 39.64 -13.51 46.46
N LEU A 4 38.68 -14.35 46.84
CA LEU A 4 37.74 -15.01 45.95
C LEU A 4 36.68 -14.01 45.50
N VAL A 5 36.76 -13.59 44.24
CA VAL A 5 35.70 -12.87 43.53
C VAL A 5 34.49 -13.80 43.40
N PRO A 6 33.26 -13.40 43.79
CA PRO A 6 32.07 -14.20 43.52
C PRO A 6 31.86 -14.22 42.01
N ARG A 7 32.07 -15.38 41.38
CA ARG A 7 31.64 -15.65 40.02
C ARG A 7 30.13 -15.39 39.96
N LEU A 8 29.72 -14.35 39.23
CA LEU A 8 28.35 -14.16 38.77
C LEU A 8 28.02 -15.36 37.88
N GLY A 9 27.47 -16.41 38.50
CA GLY A 9 27.02 -17.60 37.80
C GLY A 9 26.00 -17.20 36.75
N ASN A 10 26.23 -17.65 35.51
CA ASN A 10 25.29 -17.56 34.40
C ASN A 10 23.90 -17.98 34.88
N ARG A 11 23.02 -17.00 35.17
CA ARG A 11 21.61 -17.27 35.38
C ARG A 11 21.03 -17.66 34.03
N VAL A 12 20.88 -18.96 33.82
CA VAL A 12 20.06 -19.48 32.74
C VAL A 12 18.65 -18.92 32.98
N PRO A 13 18.00 -18.26 31.99
CA PRO A 13 16.64 -17.79 32.15
C PRO A 13 15.75 -18.96 32.55
N VAL A 14 15.11 -18.87 33.72
CA VAL A 14 14.16 -19.90 34.15
C VAL A 14 12.99 -19.87 33.17
N PRO A 15 12.67 -21.00 32.49
CA PRO A 15 11.55 -21.03 31.57
C PRO A 15 10.25 -20.73 32.33
N ALA A 16 9.40 -19.88 31.75
CA ALA A 16 8.11 -19.53 32.34
C ALA A 16 7.26 -20.79 32.56
N PRO A 17 6.39 -20.81 33.60
CA PRO A 17 5.45 -21.89 33.82
C PRO A 17 4.62 -22.18 32.56
N PRO A 18 4.21 -23.43 32.30
CA PRO A 18 3.52 -23.84 31.07
C PRO A 18 2.34 -22.93 30.69
N ILE A 19 1.51 -22.58 31.68
CA ILE A 19 0.33 -21.70 31.51
C ILE A 19 0.73 -20.29 31.04
N VAL A 20 1.81 -19.72 31.62
CA VAL A 20 2.29 -18.38 31.24
C VAL A 20 2.84 -18.39 29.82
N ARG A 21 3.51 -19.48 29.43
CA ARG A 21 4.01 -19.68 28.06
C ARG A 21 2.86 -19.80 27.06
N GLU A 22 1.83 -20.59 27.36
CA GLU A 22 0.65 -20.75 26.49
C GLU A 22 -0.11 -19.43 26.31
N ILE A 23 -0.33 -18.66 27.40
CA ILE A 23 -0.95 -17.33 27.32
C ILE A 23 -0.09 -16.39 26.45
N GLN A 24 1.23 -16.44 26.60
CA GLN A 24 2.13 -15.60 25.83
C GLN A 24 2.16 -16.00 24.34
N GLN A 25 2.10 -17.29 24.04
CA GLN A 25 1.98 -17.82 22.68
C GLN A 25 0.67 -17.38 22.04
N ALA A 26 -0.47 -17.58 22.71
CA ALA A 26 -1.77 -17.15 22.22
C ALA A 26 -1.86 -15.64 21.97
N LYS A 27 -1.24 -14.82 22.84
CA LYS A 27 -1.13 -13.36 22.62
C LYS A 27 -0.28 -13.02 21.39
N THR A 28 0.82 -13.74 21.20
CA THR A 28 1.73 -13.55 20.06
C THR A 28 1.04 -13.92 18.75
N GLU A 29 0.34 -15.06 18.72
CA GLU A 29 -0.42 -15.53 17.56
C GLU A 29 -1.53 -14.56 17.17
N ARG A 30 -2.30 -14.05 18.15
CA ARG A 30 -3.32 -13.02 17.89
C ARG A 30 -2.72 -11.77 17.27
N ARG A 31 -1.62 -11.28 17.82
CA ARG A 31 -0.94 -10.09 17.28
C ARG A 31 -0.37 -10.33 15.88
N ALA A 32 0.14 -11.53 15.61
CA ALA A 32 0.61 -11.91 14.27
C ALA A 32 -0.55 -11.92 13.27
N ALA A 33 -1.70 -12.50 13.63
CA ALA A 33 -2.90 -12.51 12.80
C ALA A 33 -3.44 -11.10 12.54
N GLU A 34 -3.42 -10.21 13.54
CA GLU A 34 -3.78 -8.80 13.38
C GLU A 34 -2.85 -8.10 12.38
N ILE A 35 -1.53 -8.26 12.52
CA ILE A 35 -0.54 -7.66 11.61
C ILE A 35 -0.74 -8.19 10.18
N GLU A 36 -0.95 -9.50 10.02
CA GLU A 36 -1.20 -10.11 8.72
C GLU A 36 -2.46 -9.54 8.07
N SER A 37 -3.54 -9.39 8.84
CA SER A 37 -4.80 -8.84 8.35
C SER A 37 -4.66 -7.38 7.88
N VAL A 38 -3.93 -6.56 8.63
CA VAL A 38 -3.64 -5.16 8.28
C VAL A 38 -2.76 -5.11 7.04
N ALA A 39 -1.67 -5.89 6.99
CA ALA A 39 -0.78 -5.94 5.84
C ALA A 39 -1.52 -6.35 4.55
N LYS A 40 -2.44 -7.31 4.66
CA LYS A 40 -3.27 -7.74 3.54
C LYS A 40 -4.20 -6.64 3.05
N LEU A 41 -4.87 -5.93 3.96
CA LEU A 41 -5.73 -4.81 3.59
C LEU A 41 -4.95 -3.70 2.89
N THR A 42 -3.82 -3.26 3.47
CA THR A 42 -2.97 -2.23 2.88
C THR A 42 -2.41 -2.65 1.52
N SER A 43 -2.02 -3.92 1.35
CA SER A 43 -1.56 -4.40 0.05
C SER A 43 -2.66 -4.45 -1.00
N LEU A 44 -3.89 -4.83 -0.62
CA LEU A 44 -5.04 -4.81 -1.53
C LEU A 44 -5.41 -3.38 -1.93
N GLU A 45 -5.34 -2.44 -0.98
CA GLU A 45 -5.48 -1.02 -1.27
C GLU A 45 -4.42 -0.59 -2.29
N ASP A 46 -3.14 -0.76 -1.99
CA ASP A 46 -2.08 -0.31 -2.89
C ASP A 46 -2.20 -0.89 -4.32
N GLN A 47 -2.54 -2.18 -4.43
CA GLN A 47 -2.78 -2.83 -5.72
C GLN A 47 -3.96 -2.21 -6.48
N ALA A 48 -5.07 -1.91 -5.80
CA ALA A 48 -6.20 -1.26 -6.47
C ALA A 48 -5.91 0.21 -6.82
N LYS A 49 -5.13 0.95 -6.01
CA LYS A 49 -4.59 2.28 -6.38
C LYS A 49 -3.76 2.20 -7.66
N ALA A 50 -2.83 1.26 -7.73
CA ALA A 50 -1.96 1.06 -8.89
C ALA A 50 -2.78 0.68 -10.14
N PHE A 51 -3.75 -0.22 -10.01
CA PHE A 51 -4.65 -0.60 -11.09
C PHE A 51 -5.46 0.58 -11.63
N LEU A 52 -6.09 1.36 -10.74
CA LEU A 52 -6.87 2.54 -11.13
C LEU A 52 -5.99 3.61 -11.80
N THR A 53 -4.75 3.77 -11.32
CA THR A 53 -3.77 4.68 -11.92
C THR A 53 -3.40 4.23 -13.32
N HIS A 54 -3.09 2.94 -13.50
CA HIS A 54 -2.81 2.37 -14.82
C HIS A 54 -3.99 2.59 -15.79
N GLN A 55 -5.22 2.32 -15.33
CA GLN A 55 -6.41 2.51 -16.15
C GLN A 55 -6.63 3.98 -16.52
N ALA A 56 -6.42 4.91 -15.58
CA ALA A 56 -6.54 6.35 -15.85
C ALA A 56 -5.53 6.82 -16.90
N LEU A 57 -4.29 6.33 -16.83
CA LEU A 57 -3.26 6.63 -17.83
C LEU A 57 -3.63 6.06 -19.21
N SER A 58 -4.03 4.79 -19.26
CA SER A 58 -4.45 4.12 -20.50
C SER A 58 -5.62 4.85 -21.17
N ASN A 59 -6.65 5.19 -20.40
CA ASN A 59 -7.80 5.92 -20.90
C ASN A 59 -7.42 7.33 -21.39
N THR A 60 -6.53 8.03 -20.67
CA THR A 60 -6.06 9.37 -21.08
C THR A 60 -5.32 9.29 -22.41
N ALA A 61 -4.43 8.31 -22.59
CA ALA A 61 -3.74 8.10 -23.86
C ALA A 61 -4.71 7.76 -25.00
N ALA A 62 -5.72 6.94 -24.74
CA ALA A 62 -6.76 6.64 -25.73
C ALA A 62 -7.53 7.89 -26.17
N LEU A 63 -7.90 8.77 -25.23
CA LEU A 63 -8.57 10.04 -25.53
C LEU A 63 -7.67 11.00 -26.33
N VAL A 64 -6.37 11.06 -26.03
CA VAL A 64 -5.40 11.85 -26.80
C VAL A 64 -5.33 11.35 -28.24
N ASN A 65 -5.13 10.04 -28.46
CA ASN A 65 -5.08 9.46 -29.80
C ASN A 65 -6.38 9.72 -30.59
N GLN A 66 -7.53 9.65 -29.91
CA GLN A 66 -8.81 9.97 -30.52
C GLN A 66 -8.92 11.46 -30.90
N ALA A 67 -8.46 12.36 -30.03
CA ALA A 67 -8.42 13.79 -30.33
C ALA A 67 -7.51 14.10 -31.51
N GLU A 68 -6.34 13.48 -31.59
CA GLU A 68 -5.42 13.62 -32.74
C GLU A 68 -6.10 13.20 -34.05
N ALA A 69 -6.83 12.08 -34.04
CA ALA A 69 -7.60 11.64 -35.21
C ALA A 69 -8.71 12.64 -35.59
N HIS A 70 -9.43 13.19 -34.61
CA HIS A 70 -10.47 14.18 -34.89
C HIS A 70 -9.92 15.52 -35.38
N MET A 71 -8.74 15.93 -34.91
CA MET A 71 -8.07 17.16 -35.38
C MET A 71 -7.73 17.11 -36.88
N GLN A 72 -7.63 15.93 -37.49
CA GLN A 72 -7.42 15.79 -38.94
C GLN A 72 -8.64 16.24 -39.77
N THR A 73 -9.86 16.17 -39.20
CA THR A 73 -11.10 16.49 -39.91
C THR A 73 -11.79 17.75 -39.38
N ALA A 74 -11.61 18.08 -38.10
CA ALA A 74 -12.22 19.22 -37.44
C ALA A 74 -11.21 19.98 -36.54
N PRO A 75 -10.19 20.64 -37.11
CA PRO A 75 -9.13 21.30 -36.33
C PRO A 75 -9.65 22.45 -35.46
N ALA A 76 -10.75 23.11 -35.84
CA ALA A 76 -11.41 24.12 -35.02
C ALA A 76 -11.89 23.58 -33.64
N GLY A 77 -11.99 22.26 -33.50
CA GLY A 77 -12.38 21.59 -32.28
C GLY A 77 -11.27 21.40 -31.23
N ALA A 78 -10.01 21.72 -31.55
CA ALA A 78 -8.83 21.39 -30.73
C ALA A 78 -8.98 21.76 -29.25
N ARG A 79 -9.41 23.01 -28.98
CA ARG A 79 -9.66 23.50 -27.62
C ARG A 79 -10.65 22.64 -26.83
N TYR A 80 -11.70 22.12 -27.49
CA TYR A 80 -12.70 21.31 -26.80
C TYR A 80 -12.12 19.94 -26.43
N TYR A 81 -11.32 19.34 -27.30
CA TYR A 81 -10.65 18.06 -27.01
C TYR A 81 -9.67 18.19 -25.85
N GLU A 82 -8.83 19.23 -25.85
CA GLU A 82 -7.90 19.53 -24.75
C GLU A 82 -8.63 19.70 -23.41
N GLN A 83 -9.75 20.44 -23.42
CA GLN A 83 -10.55 20.64 -22.21
C GLN A 83 -11.16 19.34 -21.68
N ILE A 84 -11.69 18.49 -22.56
CA ILE A 84 -12.28 17.20 -22.17
C ILE A 84 -11.20 16.26 -21.60
N ILE A 85 -10.07 16.13 -22.29
CA ILE A 85 -8.94 15.28 -21.85
C ILE A 85 -8.41 15.77 -20.50
N GLY A 86 -8.16 17.08 -20.36
CA GLY A 86 -7.67 17.68 -19.13
C GLY A 86 -8.64 17.48 -17.96
N ALA A 87 -9.94 17.69 -18.18
CA ALA A 87 -10.96 17.48 -17.15
C ALA A 87 -11.03 16.02 -16.70
N TYR A 88 -10.96 15.07 -17.64
CA TYR A 88 -10.92 13.64 -17.34
C TYR A 88 -9.69 13.29 -16.50
N ALA A 89 -8.49 13.65 -16.97
CA ALA A 89 -7.22 13.30 -16.32
C ALA A 89 -7.14 13.88 -14.90
N GLN A 90 -7.51 15.16 -14.73
CA GLN A 90 -7.55 15.78 -13.40
C GLN A 90 -8.61 15.15 -12.49
N GLY A 91 -9.78 14.81 -13.03
CA GLY A 91 -10.83 14.12 -12.29
C GLY A 91 -10.39 12.73 -11.83
N ALA A 92 -9.71 11.97 -12.68
CA ALA A 92 -9.14 10.68 -12.34
C ALA A 92 -8.04 10.81 -11.26
N ALA A 93 -7.11 11.74 -11.44
CA ALA A 93 -6.04 12.00 -10.47
C ALA A 93 -6.60 12.37 -9.08
N ARG A 94 -7.62 13.23 -9.01
CA ARG A 94 -8.28 13.58 -7.75
C ARG A 94 -8.95 12.37 -7.08
N ARG A 95 -9.67 11.53 -7.84
CA ARG A 95 -10.30 10.33 -7.28
C ARG A 95 -9.28 9.35 -6.70
N ILE A 96 -8.14 9.17 -7.39
CA ILE A 96 -7.06 8.28 -6.93
C ILE A 96 -6.36 8.87 -5.68
N GLY A 97 -6.12 10.19 -5.67
CA GLY A 97 -5.47 10.87 -4.54
C GLY A 97 -6.32 10.96 -3.27
N ASN A 98 -7.65 10.92 -3.40
CA ASN A 98 -8.61 11.01 -2.29
C ASN A 98 -8.96 9.64 -1.68
N TRP A 99 -8.23 8.60 -2.05
CA TRP A 99 -8.48 7.23 -1.62
C TRP A 99 -7.71 6.89 -0.36
#